data_AF-A0A3B4G0R5-F1
#
_entry.id   AF-A0A3B4G0R5-F1
#
_cell.length_a   1.000
_cell.length_b   1.000
_cell.length_c   1.000
_cell.angle_alpha   90.00
_cell.angle_beta   90.00
_cell.angle_gamma   90.00
#
_symmetry.space_group_name_H-M   'P 1'
#
loop_
_entity.id
_entity.type
_entity.pdbx_description
1 polymer ?
#
loop_
_entity_poly.entity_id
_entity_poly.type
_entity_poly.pdbx_seq_one_letter_code
_entity_poly.pdbx_strand_id
1 'polypeptide(L)'
;MWDWFAPVGRAESGDTATEIIYPKRLVQQIKSEEEMAHDYLGTRVKNSTGDTLPVHLAQSCFQVEAFGRTFTLDLELNQLSVSAEVIVLSSGSLSSQGGEHCYYQGRLRGLPESWAAVSTCHGLCGMFSDGFFSYGIEPFHNDSNQVNDLAKCRENI
;
A
#
# COMPACT_ATOMS: atom_id res chain seq x y z
N MET A 1 -15.58 -2.75 -9.56
CA MET A 1 -14.34 -3.51 -9.26
C MET A 1 -13.37 -3.11 -10.35
N TRP A 2 -12.35 -2.32 -10.04
CA TRP A 2 -11.44 -1.80 -11.06
C TRP A 2 -10.34 -2.84 -11.28
N ASP A 3 -10.38 -3.54 -12.41
CA ASP A 3 -9.38 -4.55 -12.78
C ASP A 3 -8.13 -3.86 -13.33
N TRP A 4 -7.25 -3.43 -12.43
CA TRP A 4 -5.91 -2.89 -12.74
C TRP A 4 -5.03 -3.88 -13.54
N PHE A 5 -5.40 -5.17 -13.51
CA PHE A 5 -4.60 -6.26 -14.04
C PHE A 5 -5.03 -6.73 -15.44
N ALA A 6 -6.06 -6.14 -16.05
CA ALA A 6 -6.47 -6.54 -17.39
C ALA A 6 -5.48 -5.99 -18.43
N PRO A 7 -4.76 -6.84 -19.19
CA PRO A 7 -3.97 -6.35 -20.31
C PRO A 7 -4.94 -5.75 -21.33
N VAL A 8 -4.71 -4.51 -21.75
CA VAL A 8 -5.35 -3.98 -22.95
C VAL A 8 -4.95 -4.91 -24.09
N GLY A 9 -5.94 -5.47 -24.78
CA GLY A 9 -5.79 -6.69 -25.56
C GLY A 9 -4.57 -6.72 -26.48
N ARG A 10 -3.62 -7.59 -26.14
CA ARG A 10 -2.85 -8.39 -27.10
C ARG A 10 -2.17 -9.53 -26.33
N ALA A 11 -2.44 -10.76 -26.77
CA ALA A 11 -1.66 -11.90 -26.37
C ALA A 11 -0.23 -11.72 -26.90
N GLU A 12 0.65 -11.16 -26.09
CA GLU A 12 2.08 -11.30 -26.26
C GLU A 12 2.60 -12.01 -25.01
N SER A 13 2.99 -13.26 -25.20
CA SER A 13 3.75 -14.07 -24.27
C SER A 13 5.15 -13.45 -24.08
N GLY A 14 5.21 -12.27 -23.49
CA GLY A 14 6.42 -11.66 -22.96
C GLY A 14 6.59 -12.14 -21.53
N ASP A 15 7.69 -12.83 -21.28
CA ASP A 15 8.10 -13.35 -19.98
C ASP A 15 8.23 -12.19 -18.98
N THR A 16 7.15 -11.86 -18.26
CA THR A 16 7.16 -10.81 -17.24
C THR A 16 7.80 -11.39 -15.98
N ALA A 17 9.01 -10.91 -15.67
CA ALA A 17 9.76 -11.38 -14.53
C ALA A 17 8.96 -11.17 -13.23
N THR A 18 8.88 -12.22 -12.42
CA THR A 18 8.10 -12.23 -11.18
C THR A 18 8.93 -12.77 -10.03
N GLU A 19 8.88 -12.11 -8.87
CA GLU A 19 9.69 -12.43 -7.69
C GLU A 19 8.85 -12.37 -6.40
N ILE A 20 9.13 -13.24 -5.43
CA ILE A 20 8.57 -13.14 -4.08
C ILE A 20 9.43 -12.19 -3.27
N ILE A 21 8.79 -11.16 -2.71
CA ILE A 21 9.44 -10.06 -2.01
C ILE A 21 9.00 -10.02 -0.55
N TYR A 22 9.86 -9.40 0.27
CA TYR A 22 9.67 -9.20 1.70
C TYR A 22 9.67 -7.69 1.97
N PRO A 23 8.58 -6.99 1.62
CA PRO A 23 8.47 -5.56 1.87
C PRO A 23 8.61 -5.27 3.37
N LYS A 24 9.18 -4.11 3.69
CA LYS A 24 9.33 -3.64 5.08
C LYS A 24 8.78 -2.24 5.21
N ARG A 25 8.12 -1.94 6.32
CA ARG A 25 7.73 -0.57 6.64
C ARG A 25 8.87 0.15 7.35
N LEU A 26 9.26 1.32 6.85
CA LEU A 26 10.27 2.16 7.47
C LEU A 26 9.60 3.10 8.48
N VAL A 27 10.10 3.14 9.71
CA VAL A 27 9.58 3.99 10.78
C VAL A 27 10.74 4.82 11.35
N GLN A 28 10.58 6.14 11.36
CA GLN A 28 11.56 7.05 11.95
C GLN A 28 11.63 6.86 13.47
N GLN A 29 12.84 6.76 14.01
CA GLN A 29 13.03 6.74 15.45
C GLN A 29 12.92 8.14 16.06
N ILE A 30 12.28 8.25 17.23
CA ILE A 30 12.15 9.53 17.95
C ILE A 30 13.51 10.08 18.43
N LYS A 31 14.51 9.21 18.57
CA LYS A 31 15.81 9.52 19.20
C LYS A 31 16.98 9.58 18.20
N SER A 32 16.74 9.36 16.92
CA SER A 32 17.77 9.20 15.88
C SER A 32 17.21 9.62 14.53
N GLU A 33 18.06 10.09 13.62
CA GLU A 33 17.68 10.31 12.21
C GLU A 33 17.55 8.99 11.42
N GLU A 34 17.87 7.84 12.04
CA GLU A 34 17.78 6.52 11.42
C GLU A 34 16.34 6.01 11.30
N GLU A 35 16.02 5.41 10.15
CA GLU A 35 14.78 4.68 9.90
C GLU A 35 14.95 3.19 10.24
N MET A 36 14.01 2.64 11.00
CA MET A 36 13.97 1.21 11.30
C MET A 36 13.02 0.49 10.37
N ALA A 37 13.49 -0.63 9.81
CA ALA A 37 12.68 -1.50 8.99
C ALA A 37 11.89 -2.51 9.86
N HIS A 38 10.58 -2.54 9.67
CA HIS A 38 9.67 -3.45 10.37
C HIS A 38 9.00 -4.41 9.39
N ASP A 39 8.86 -5.68 9.79
CA ASP A 39 8.18 -6.72 9.00
C ASP A 39 6.66 -6.55 8.99
N TYR A 40 6.09 -5.83 9.97
CA TYR A 40 4.67 -5.52 10.02
C TYR A 40 4.33 -4.31 9.13
N LEU A 41 3.53 -4.54 8.08
CA LEU A 41 3.19 -3.50 7.10
C LEU A 41 1.97 -2.66 7.48
N GLY A 42 1.15 -3.13 8.41
CA GLY A 42 -0.15 -2.52 8.70
C GLY A 42 -0.05 -1.08 9.23
N THR A 43 -0.74 -0.14 8.57
CA THR A 43 -0.78 1.28 8.96
C THR A 43 -1.96 1.64 9.88
N ARG A 44 -2.74 0.65 10.31
CA ARG A 44 -3.91 0.84 11.17
C ARG A 44 -3.49 1.25 12.58
N VAL A 45 -4.09 2.32 13.09
CA VAL A 45 -3.96 2.80 14.47
C VAL A 45 -5.34 2.78 15.12
N LYS A 46 -5.40 2.34 16.38
CA LYS A 46 -6.63 2.40 17.18
C LYS A 46 -6.85 3.83 17.64
N ASN A 47 -8.02 4.39 17.35
CA ASN A 47 -8.47 5.62 17.99
C ASN A 47 -8.82 5.32 19.46
N SER A 48 -8.38 6.17 20.39
CA SER A 48 -8.59 5.97 21.84
C SER A 48 -10.05 6.08 22.28
N THR A 49 -10.95 6.50 21.38
CA THR A 49 -12.40 6.60 21.60
C THR A 49 -13.06 5.36 21.01
N GLY A 50 -13.50 4.45 21.88
CA GLY A 50 -13.77 3.03 21.60
C GLY A 50 -14.77 2.61 20.52
N ASP A 51 -15.34 3.51 19.70
CA ASP A 51 -16.41 3.20 18.73
C ASP A 51 -16.17 3.70 17.30
N THR A 52 -14.98 4.21 16.95
CA THR A 52 -14.68 4.68 15.58
C THR A 52 -13.86 3.69 14.77
N LEU A 53 -14.14 3.62 13.45
CA LEU A 53 -13.38 2.87 12.45
C LEU A 53 -11.86 3.08 12.57
N PRO A 54 -11.03 2.07 12.25
CA PRO A 54 -9.57 2.19 12.33
C PRO A 54 -9.06 3.35 11.45
N VAL A 55 -8.18 4.16 12.01
CA VAL A 55 -7.54 5.29 11.33
C VAL A 55 -6.19 4.84 10.79
N HIS A 56 -5.83 5.25 9.59
CA HIS A 56 -4.56 4.92 8.97
C HIS A 56 -3.56 6.07 9.14
N LEU A 57 -2.26 5.75 9.21
CA LEU A 57 -1.19 6.76 9.23
C LEU A 57 -1.28 7.67 8.00
N ALA A 58 -1.17 8.98 8.21
CA ALA A 58 -1.24 9.96 7.11
C ALA A 58 -0.05 9.85 6.14
N GLN A 59 1.10 9.39 6.63
CA GLN A 59 2.31 9.13 5.84
C GLN A 59 2.87 7.77 6.23
N SER A 60 3.43 7.05 5.26
CA SER A 60 4.09 5.76 5.48
C SER A 60 5.17 5.54 4.43
N CYS A 61 6.27 4.90 4.83
CA CYS A 61 7.37 4.56 3.94
C CYS A 61 7.52 3.04 3.86
N PHE A 62 7.71 2.52 2.65
CA PHE A 62 7.93 1.08 2.43
C PHE A 62 9.19 0.82 1.64
N GLN A 63 10.00 -0.13 2.08
CA GLN A 63 11.15 -0.65 1.35
C GLN A 63 10.76 -1.94 0.64
N VAL A 64 11.02 -2.00 -0.66
CA VAL A 64 10.78 -3.16 -1.53
C VAL A 64 12.08 -3.54 -2.20
N GLU A 65 12.54 -4.76 -1.96
CA GLU A 65 13.70 -5.34 -2.63
C GLU A 65 13.21 -6.34 -3.69
N ALA A 66 13.46 -6.06 -4.96
CA ALA A 66 13.01 -6.86 -6.10
C ALA A 66 13.98 -6.71 -7.28
N PHE A 67 14.19 -7.78 -8.05
CA PHE A 67 14.99 -7.78 -9.27
C PHE A 67 16.41 -7.24 -9.07
N GLY A 68 16.99 -7.50 -7.88
CA GLY A 68 18.32 -7.01 -7.49
C GLY A 68 18.38 -5.50 -7.20
N ARG A 69 17.24 -4.82 -7.08
CA ARG A 69 17.13 -3.39 -6.77
C ARG A 69 16.38 -3.18 -5.45
N THR A 70 16.68 -2.08 -4.78
CA THR A 70 15.97 -1.64 -3.58
C THR A 70 15.22 -0.35 -3.87
N PHE A 71 13.92 -0.35 -3.67
CA PHE A 71 13.03 0.79 -3.84
C PHE A 71 12.53 1.25 -2.48
N THR A 72 12.59 2.55 -2.20
CA THR A 72 11.95 3.15 -1.03
C THR A 72 10.78 4.00 -1.51
N LEU A 73 9.57 3.62 -1.13
CA LEU A 73 8.33 4.26 -1.52
C LEU A 73 7.93 5.22 -0.39
N ASP A 74 8.04 6.52 -0.65
CA ASP A 74 7.58 7.58 0.27
C ASP A 74 6.15 7.93 -0.10
N LEU A 75 5.21 7.62 0.81
CA LEU A 75 3.79 7.62 0.49
C LEU A 75 2.95 8.43 1.47
N GLU A 76 1.93 9.06 0.92
CA GLU A 76 0.94 9.84 1.66
C GLU A 76 -0.45 9.22 1.46
N LEU A 77 -1.22 9.17 2.53
CA LEU A 77 -2.59 8.66 2.49
C LEU A 77 -3.39 9.57 1.58
N ASN A 78 -4.03 8.99 0.56
CA ASN A 78 -4.87 9.73 -0.35
C ASN A 78 -6.05 10.31 0.43
N GLN A 79 -5.99 11.61 0.68
CA GLN A 79 -7.06 12.36 1.29
C GLN A 79 -8.17 12.55 0.26
N LEU A 80 -8.89 11.47 -0.07
CA LEU A 80 -10.19 11.62 -0.71
C LEU A 80 -11.11 12.26 0.33
N SER A 81 -11.05 13.59 0.41
CA SER A 81 -11.97 14.43 1.16
C SER A 81 -13.33 14.34 0.48
N VAL A 82 -14.01 13.22 0.66
CA VAL A 82 -15.46 13.19 0.51
C VAL A 82 -15.96 13.18 1.92
N SER A 83 -16.54 14.32 2.31
CA SER A 83 -17.38 14.51 3.49
C SER A 83 -17.90 13.18 3.98
N ALA A 84 -17.56 12.78 5.21
CA ALA A 84 -18.23 11.67 5.86
C ALA A 84 -19.73 11.95 5.73
N GLU A 85 -20.42 11.22 4.83
CA GLU A 85 -21.87 11.35 4.71
C GLU A 85 -22.39 10.74 6.01
N VAL A 86 -22.70 11.63 6.93
CA VAL A 86 -23.32 11.29 8.18
C VAL A 86 -24.75 10.90 7.85
N ILE A 87 -24.99 9.60 7.71
CA ILE A 87 -26.33 9.08 7.52
C ILE A 87 -26.96 9.03 8.91
N VAL A 88 -27.97 9.86 9.13
CA VAL A 88 -28.80 9.77 10.34
C VAL A 88 -29.77 8.62 10.15
N LEU A 89 -29.56 7.53 10.87
CA LEU A 89 -30.51 6.42 10.91
C LEU A 89 -31.81 6.90 11.59
N SER A 90 -32.95 6.36 11.19
CA SER A 90 -34.26 6.69 11.77
C SER A 90 -34.38 6.40 13.27
N SER A 91 -33.40 5.71 13.86
CA SER A 91 -33.20 5.52 15.30
C SER A 91 -32.49 6.68 16.01
N GLY A 92 -32.09 7.74 15.30
CA GLY A 92 -31.29 8.85 15.83
C GLY A 92 -29.79 8.57 15.94
N SER A 93 -29.33 7.41 15.46
CA SER A 93 -27.90 7.05 15.44
C SER A 93 -27.22 7.62 14.19
N LEU A 94 -26.10 8.32 14.41
CA LEU A 94 -25.22 8.81 13.34
C LEU A 94 -24.36 7.65 12.85
N SER A 95 -24.52 7.23 11.59
CA SER A 95 -23.65 6.24 10.95
C SER A 95 -22.79 6.96 9.91
N SER A 96 -21.49 7.10 10.17
CA SER A 96 -20.55 7.56 9.14
C SER A 96 -20.29 6.38 8.20
N GLN A 97 -20.88 6.39 7.01
CA GLN A 97 -20.58 5.39 5.98
C GLN A 97 -19.31 5.81 5.21
N GLY A 98 -18.22 6.11 5.94
CA GLY A 98 -16.89 6.31 5.36
C GLY A 98 -16.18 4.96 5.31
N GLY A 99 -15.83 4.46 4.13
CA GLY A 99 -15.01 3.26 4.01
C GLY A 99 -13.62 3.43 4.66
N GLU A 100 -12.89 2.34 4.85
CA GLU A 100 -11.50 2.43 5.32
C GLU A 100 -10.62 3.18 4.31
N HIS A 101 -10.02 4.29 4.73
CA HIS A 101 -9.08 5.08 3.92
C HIS A 101 -7.68 4.50 4.10
N CYS A 102 -7.31 3.52 3.26
CA CYS A 102 -6.02 2.80 3.32
C CYS A 102 -5.18 2.93 2.03
N TYR A 103 -5.59 3.81 1.12
CA TYR A 103 -4.95 4.03 -0.18
C TYR A 103 -3.91 5.12 -0.07
N TYR A 104 -2.74 4.87 -0.61
CA TYR A 104 -1.58 5.73 -0.52
C TYR A 104 -1.05 6.04 -1.92
N GLN A 105 -0.55 7.26 -2.10
CA GLN A 105 0.13 7.69 -3.31
C GLN A 105 1.43 8.41 -2.95
N GLY A 106 2.39 8.41 -3.85
CA GLY A 106 3.66 9.07 -3.62
C GLY A 106 4.69 8.77 -4.69
N ARG A 107 5.96 8.73 -4.29
CA ARG A 107 7.11 8.56 -5.20
C ARG A 107 8.17 7.67 -4.58
N LEU A 108 9.09 7.21 -5.42
CA LEU A 108 10.31 6.56 -4.97
C LEU A 108 11.30 7.63 -4.50
N ARG A 109 11.91 7.37 -3.34
CA ARG A 109 12.89 8.26 -2.72
C ARG A 109 14.06 8.51 -3.67
N GLY A 110 14.40 9.78 -3.88
CA GLY A 110 15.49 10.19 -4.76
C GLY A 110 15.19 10.14 -6.26
N LEU A 111 13.99 9.72 -6.67
CA LEU A 111 13.59 9.64 -8.08
C LEU A 111 12.38 10.56 -8.35
N PRO A 112 12.57 11.79 -8.85
CA PRO A 112 11.46 12.73 -9.03
C PRO A 112 10.45 12.31 -10.11
N GLU A 113 10.89 11.59 -11.14
CA GLU A 113 10.01 11.12 -12.24
C GLU A 113 9.22 9.85 -11.87
N SER A 114 9.54 9.24 -10.73
CA SER A 114 8.87 8.04 -10.23
C SER A 114 7.48 8.34 -9.67
N TRP A 115 6.68 7.30 -9.52
CA TRP A 115 5.39 7.38 -8.83
C TRP A 115 5.06 6.04 -8.17
N ALA A 116 4.20 6.07 -7.15
CA ALA A 116 3.70 4.88 -6.48
C ALA A 116 2.23 5.08 -6.06
N ALA A 117 1.42 4.04 -6.20
CA ALA A 117 0.04 3.97 -5.75
C ALA A 117 -0.22 2.59 -5.15
N VAL A 118 -0.45 2.54 -3.84
CA VAL A 118 -0.60 1.28 -3.09
C VAL A 118 -1.79 1.32 -2.14
N SER A 119 -2.26 0.14 -1.74
CA SER A 119 -3.24 -0.07 -0.68
C SER A 119 -2.63 -0.93 0.42
N THR A 120 -3.08 -0.69 1.64
CA THR A 120 -2.70 -1.47 2.85
C THR A 120 -3.92 -2.11 3.52
N CYS A 121 -5.10 -2.08 2.88
CA CYS A 121 -6.34 -2.57 3.49
C CYS A 121 -6.25 -4.07 3.86
N HIS A 122 -5.70 -4.88 2.95
CA HIS A 122 -5.64 -6.34 3.04
C HIS A 122 -4.25 -6.85 2.64
N GLY A 123 -3.21 -6.27 3.24
CA GLY A 123 -1.82 -6.45 2.81
C GLY A 123 -1.39 -5.36 1.83
N LEU A 124 -0.08 -5.30 1.55
CA LEU A 124 0.50 -4.32 0.64
C LEU A 124 0.27 -4.75 -0.81
N CYS A 125 -0.45 -3.93 -1.58
CA CYS A 125 -0.71 -4.18 -3.00
C CYS A 125 -0.77 -2.88 -3.80
N GLY A 126 -0.58 -2.95 -5.12
CA GLY A 126 -0.66 -1.78 -5.99
C GLY A 126 0.43 -1.77 -7.04
N MET A 127 0.88 -0.59 -7.43
CA MET A 127 1.89 -0.43 -8.48
C MET A 127 2.79 0.78 -8.21
N PHE A 128 4.04 0.69 -8.66
CA PHE A 128 4.97 1.81 -8.66
C PHE A 128 5.83 1.78 -9.92
N SER A 129 6.44 2.91 -10.26
CA SER A 129 7.36 3.02 -11.39
C SER A 129 8.60 3.81 -10.99
N ASP A 130 9.77 3.37 -11.43
CA ASP A 130 11.03 4.09 -11.29
C ASP A 130 11.28 5.12 -12.41
N GLY A 131 10.32 5.27 -13.33
CA GLY A 131 10.40 6.12 -14.52
C GLY A 131 10.81 5.37 -15.79
N PHE A 132 11.31 4.13 -15.66
CA PHE A 132 11.68 3.27 -16.79
C PHE A 132 10.79 2.02 -16.87
N PHE A 133 10.56 1.38 -15.73
CA PHE A 133 9.74 0.19 -15.61
C PHE A 133 8.59 0.43 -14.64
N SER A 134 7.56 -0.40 -14.73
CA SER A 134 6.45 -0.41 -13.77
C SER A 134 6.38 -1.74 -13.05
N TYR A 135 6.14 -1.71 -11.75
CA TYR A 135 6.23 -2.84 -10.84
C TYR A 135 4.90 -3.04 -10.13
N GLY A 136 4.24 -4.17 -10.37
CA GLY A 136 3.00 -4.54 -9.68
C GLY A 136 3.30 -5.34 -8.42
N ILE A 137 2.67 -4.98 -7.30
CA ILE A 137 2.74 -5.69 -6.02
C ILE A 137 1.38 -6.32 -5.73
N GLU A 138 1.36 -7.62 -5.46
CA GLU A 138 0.17 -8.35 -5.00
C GLU A 138 0.45 -9.11 -3.69
N PRO A 139 -0.50 -9.20 -2.75
CA PRO A 139 -0.30 -9.94 -1.51
C PRO A 139 -0.11 -11.43 -1.82
N PHE A 140 0.92 -12.04 -1.25
CA PHE A 140 1.21 -13.45 -1.44
C PHE A 140 0.85 -14.24 -0.19
N HIS A 141 -0.14 -15.13 -0.32
CA HIS A 141 -0.57 -16.02 0.76
C HIS A 141 0.03 -17.40 0.51
N ASN A 142 0.91 -17.85 1.41
CA ASN A 142 1.35 -19.23 1.41
C ASN A 142 0.32 -20.07 2.20
N ASP A 143 0.08 -21.33 1.82
CA ASP A 143 -0.91 -22.23 2.47
C ASP A 143 -0.62 -22.55 3.95
N SER A 144 0.50 -22.05 4.48
CA SER A 144 0.80 -22.07 5.91
C SER A 144 0.30 -20.76 6.52
N ASN A 145 -0.57 -20.86 7.54
CA ASN A 145 -1.19 -19.76 8.32
C ASN A 145 -0.21 -18.78 9.01
N GLN A 146 0.99 -18.58 8.49
CA GLN A 146 1.88 -17.51 8.91
C GLN A 146 1.46 -16.23 8.18
N VAL A 147 1.05 -15.24 8.95
CA VAL A 147 0.85 -13.85 8.50
C VAL A 147 2.24 -13.26 8.22
N ASN A 148 2.92 -13.79 7.22
CA ASN A 148 4.09 -13.15 6.67
C ASN A 148 3.50 -12.18 5.62
N ASP A 149 3.72 -10.89 5.81
CA ASP A 149 3.30 -9.83 4.88
C ASP A 149 4.12 -9.91 3.56
N LEU A 150 4.14 -11.09 2.95
CA LEU A 150 4.81 -11.39 1.69
C LEU A 150 4.02 -10.77 0.57
N ALA A 151 4.74 -10.34 -0.44
CA ALA A 151 4.14 -9.93 -1.68
C ALA A 151 4.84 -10.58 -2.86
N LYS A 152 4.12 -10.69 -3.97
CA LYS A 152 4.67 -11.05 -5.26
C LYS A 152 4.79 -9.78 -6.07
N CYS A 153 6.00 -9.55 -6.60
CA CYS A 153 6.32 -8.39 -7.40
C CYS A 153 6.48 -8.80 -8.86
N ARG A 154 5.85 -8.08 -9.78
CA ARG A 154 5.95 -8.31 -11.22
C ARG A 154 6.50 -7.06 -11.91
N GLU A 155 7.60 -7.21 -12.64
CA GLU A 155 8.13 -6.15 -13.51
C GLU A 155 7.34 -6.14 -14.84
N ASN A 156 6.95 -4.95 -15.27
CA ASN A 156 6.25 -4.68 -16.52
C ASN A 156 7.09 -3.68 -17.33
N ILE A 157 7.22 -3.94 -18.64
CA ILE A 157 7.95 -3.12 -19.62
C ILE A 157 7.00 -2.11 -20.26
#